data_AF-A0A528E890-F1
#
_entry.id   AF-A0A528E890-F1
#
_cell.length_a   1.000
_cell.length_b   1.000
_cell.length_c   1.000
_cell.angle_alpha   90.00
_cell.angle_beta   90.00
_cell.angle_gamma   90.00
#
_symmetry.space_group_name_H-M   'P 1'
#
loop_
_entity.id
_entity.type
_entity.pdbx_description
1 polymer ?
#
loop_
_entity_poly.entity_id
_entity_poly.type
_entity_poly.pdbx_seq_one_letter_code
_entity_poly.pdbx_strand_id
1 'polypeptide(L)'
;MTAPVDPLVTGLLKDAKLVAGYGRYGVFKDNSLFAAIGDAEKLGDVTASQPAVVNLQKVLNDCSGVVPFSTLAALRSGWSPGDTSRRAAIATYLLVALSVILMVITGKMTYVYNRGVSLSAELQDINKDNFSVRFGQAVRQVWTTQKQLRSAASGGLSQSDVNLLEDVYYNAEDSLHLLDQRFVTLWANSQSFMTREARFPIWGMQSAYCKVQSLVTAGATGNGQTYDPQQAITNQLCNQEVASAKSEYAGPVGGAPGGGNPACAQPGNPAGKEPGGAMPAGTSPELDANSEYEEATRSLQCSGVITLTPSSIYMMTAQIGGLNAVLSPYALWILPALYGSLGAIMFHMRMILNPLLPNPTLARLVHRVVLGALAGMVLAWFLGPDTKLGGQASAIGFSLFTFAFLFGFSLDIFFTLLDQFVSMSVAGIKKFGSSTAA
;
A
#
# COMPACT_ATOMS: atom_id res chain seq x y z
N MET A 1 14.08 75.28 5.65
CA MET A 1 15.05 74.25 5.25
C MET A 1 14.78 73.05 6.14
N THR A 2 14.06 72.04 5.65
CA THR A 2 13.81 70.81 6.41
C THR A 2 15.11 70.02 6.46
N ALA A 3 15.58 69.71 7.66
CA ALA A 3 16.79 68.93 7.88
C ALA A 3 16.73 67.59 7.11
N PRO A 4 17.88 67.06 6.63
CA PRO A 4 17.92 65.77 5.95
C PRO A 4 17.47 64.69 6.92
N VAL A 5 16.30 64.11 6.65
CA VAL A 5 15.75 63.00 7.44
C VAL A 5 16.67 61.80 7.29
N ASP A 6 17.20 61.29 8.41
CA ASP A 6 18.05 60.10 8.40
C ASP A 6 17.27 58.89 7.83
N PRO A 7 17.75 58.26 6.74
CA PRO A 7 17.07 57.12 6.13
C PRO A 7 16.95 55.92 7.08
N LEU A 8 17.85 55.78 8.06
CA LEU A 8 17.81 54.71 9.04
C LEU A 8 16.64 54.87 10.01
N VAL A 9 16.42 56.09 10.50
CA VAL A 9 15.32 56.36 11.44
C VAL A 9 13.97 56.29 10.73
N THR A 10 13.92 56.72 9.47
CA THR A 10 12.73 56.56 8.62
C THR A 10 12.37 55.08 8.42
N GLY A 11 13.37 54.24 8.17
CA GLY A 11 13.19 52.78 8.06
C GLY A 11 12.71 52.15 9.37
N LEU A 12 13.35 52.51 10.49
CA LEU A 12 13.01 52.02 11.82
C LEU A 12 11.56 52.38 12.21
N LEU A 13 11.16 53.62 11.94
CA LEU A 13 9.80 54.09 12.20
C LEU A 13 8.76 53.36 11.32
N LYS A 14 9.10 53.10 10.06
CA LYS A 14 8.24 52.34 9.14
C LYS A 14 8.05 50.89 9.62
N ASP A 15 9.12 50.24 10.07
CA ASP A 15 9.04 48.89 10.62
C ASP A 15 8.27 48.84 11.94
N ALA A 16 8.50 49.80 12.83
CA ALA A 16 7.77 49.90 14.08
C ALA A 16 6.25 50.08 13.86
N LYS A 17 5.85 50.88 12.86
CA LYS A 17 4.44 51.01 12.46
C LYS A 17 3.85 49.72 11.92
N LEU A 18 4.58 48.98 11.09
CA LEU A 18 4.14 47.68 10.58
C LEU A 18 3.93 46.67 11.71
N VAL A 19 4.89 46.61 12.64
CA VAL A 19 4.83 45.75 13.83
C VAL A 19 3.67 46.17 14.74
N ALA A 20 3.48 47.46 14.99
CA ALA A 20 2.36 47.98 15.77
C ALA A 20 0.99 47.67 15.13
N GLY A 21 0.89 47.73 13.80
CA GLY A 21 -0.30 47.32 13.05
C GLY A 21 -0.62 45.83 13.23
N TYR A 22 0.41 44.97 13.22
CA TYR A 22 0.27 43.54 13.56
C TYR A 22 -0.12 43.33 15.03
N GLY A 23 0.46 44.12 15.94
CA GLY A 23 0.19 44.11 17.38
C GLY A 23 -1.26 44.34 17.77
N ARG A 24 -2.01 45.11 16.98
CA ARG A 24 -3.43 45.41 17.20
C ARG A 24 -4.34 44.17 17.15
N TYR A 25 -3.86 43.05 16.60
CA TYR A 25 -4.56 41.77 16.62
C TYR A 25 -4.37 40.98 17.94
N GLY A 26 -4.00 41.66 19.03
CA GLY A 26 -3.90 41.07 20.37
C GLY A 26 -2.55 40.42 20.68
N VAL A 27 -1.51 40.71 19.89
CA VAL A 27 -0.17 40.12 20.05
C VAL A 27 0.63 40.84 21.15
N PHE A 28 0.46 42.16 21.29
CA PHE A 28 1.12 42.94 22.34
C PHE A 28 0.17 43.19 23.51
N LYS A 29 0.65 42.90 24.72
CA LYS A 29 -0.06 43.23 25.97
C LYS A 29 0.28 44.64 26.47
N ASP A 30 1.41 45.18 26.05
CA ASP A 30 1.95 46.44 26.56
C ASP A 30 1.87 47.56 25.50
N ASN A 31 1.46 48.75 25.93
CA ASN A 31 1.34 49.94 25.07
C ASN A 31 2.68 50.66 24.81
N SER A 32 3.80 50.10 25.29
CA SER A 32 5.14 50.69 25.21
C SER A 32 5.59 50.95 23.76
N LEU A 33 5.26 50.04 22.84
CA LEU A 33 5.57 50.22 21.41
C LEU A 33 4.81 51.39 20.79
N PHE A 34 3.52 51.52 21.09
CA PHE A 34 2.69 52.62 20.57
C PHE A 34 3.14 53.97 21.12
N ALA A 35 3.53 54.02 22.41
CA ALA A 35 4.08 55.23 23.03
C ALA A 35 5.43 55.63 22.41
N ALA A 36 6.35 54.67 22.23
CA ALA A 36 7.67 54.92 21.64
C ALA A 36 7.59 55.41 20.19
N ILE A 37 6.63 54.91 19.39
CA ILE A 37 6.38 55.43 18.04
C ILE A 37 5.90 56.88 18.09
N GLY A 38 4.94 57.19 18.97
CA GLY A 38 4.39 58.54 19.10
C GLY A 38 5.42 59.56 19.59
N ASP A 39 6.38 59.16 20.42
CA ASP A 39 7.45 60.03 20.89
C ASP A 39 8.54 60.25 19.83
N ALA A 40 8.82 59.23 19.00
CA ALA A 40 9.73 59.35 17.87
C ALA A 40 9.15 60.21 16.72
N GLU A 41 7.84 60.19 16.51
CA GLU A 41 7.17 61.00 15.47
C GLU A 41 7.13 62.50 15.78
N LYS A 42 7.14 62.88 17.06
CA LYS A 42 7.09 64.28 17.49
C LYS A 42 8.42 65.02 17.29
N LEU A 43 9.49 64.30 16.97
CA LEU A 43 10.81 64.88 16.78
C LEU A 43 10.92 65.47 15.38
N GLY A 44 11.05 66.80 15.30
CA GLY A 44 11.19 67.53 14.05
C GLY A 44 12.57 67.40 13.40
N ASP A 45 13.57 66.92 14.13
CA ASP A 45 14.94 66.66 13.65
C ASP A 45 15.30 65.22 14.04
N VAL A 46 15.59 64.37 13.05
CA VAL A 46 15.54 62.92 13.20
C VAL A 46 16.96 62.37 13.11
N THR A 47 17.68 62.40 14.23
CA THR A 47 19.04 61.84 14.35
C THR A 47 19.05 60.56 15.19
N ALA A 48 19.80 59.56 14.76
CA ALA A 48 19.85 58.23 15.39
C ALA A 48 20.30 58.23 16.87
N SER A 49 20.98 59.28 17.33
CA SER A 49 21.47 59.46 18.70
C SER A 49 20.43 60.00 19.68
N GLN A 50 19.24 60.38 19.22
CA GLN A 50 18.21 60.91 20.11
C GLN A 50 17.64 59.84 21.04
N PRO A 51 17.40 60.16 22.33
CA PRO A 51 16.98 59.18 23.33
C PRO A 51 15.64 58.51 22.98
N ALA A 52 14.73 59.21 22.30
CA ALA A 52 13.47 58.64 21.84
C ALA A 52 13.64 57.63 20.70
N VAL A 53 14.60 57.82 19.78
CA VAL A 53 14.91 56.87 18.69
C VAL A 53 15.60 55.62 19.26
N VAL A 54 16.51 55.79 20.23
CA VAL A 54 17.14 54.67 20.94
C VAL A 54 16.11 53.87 21.74
N ASN A 55 15.16 54.54 22.39
CA ASN A 55 14.06 53.87 23.08
C ASN A 55 13.16 53.09 22.10
N LEU A 56 12.83 53.67 20.93
CA LEU A 56 12.11 52.96 19.88
C LEU A 56 12.85 51.71 19.40
N GLN A 57 14.16 51.81 19.17
CA GLN A 57 14.98 50.67 18.76
C GLN A 57 14.99 49.58 19.82
N LYS A 58 15.11 49.94 21.10
CA LYS A 58 15.07 49.00 22.22
C LYS A 58 13.72 48.28 22.29
N VAL A 59 12.61 49.02 22.30
CA VAL A 59 11.26 48.43 22.38
C VAL A 59 10.95 47.57 21.16
N LEU A 60 11.39 47.98 19.96
CA LEU A 60 11.24 47.18 18.74
C LEU A 60 12.05 45.88 18.82
N ASN A 61 13.26 45.93 19.37
CA ASN A 61 14.08 44.74 19.58
C ASN A 61 13.47 43.81 20.64
N ASP A 62 12.90 44.36 21.71
CA ASP A 62 12.16 43.57 22.71
C ASP A 62 10.91 42.91 22.09
N CYS A 63 10.24 43.58 21.14
CA CYS A 63 9.13 43.02 20.37
C CYS A 63 9.55 41.89 19.41
N SER A 64 10.82 41.81 19.02
CA SER A 64 11.33 40.74 18.14
C SER A 64 11.29 39.34 18.79
N GLY A 65 11.26 39.29 20.13
CA GLY A 65 11.03 38.04 20.86
C GLY A 65 9.60 37.52 20.74
N VAL A 66 8.64 38.39 20.38
CA VAL A 66 7.21 38.06 20.27
C VAL A 66 6.78 37.94 18.80
N VAL A 67 7.37 38.75 17.91
CA VAL A 67 7.10 38.71 16.47
C VAL A 67 8.22 37.96 15.75
N PRO A 68 7.94 36.79 15.15
CA PRO A 68 8.95 36.06 14.39
C PRO A 68 9.52 36.92 13.26
N PHE A 69 10.82 36.79 13.00
CA PHE A 69 11.48 37.51 11.91
C PHE A 69 10.83 37.25 10.53
N SER A 70 10.31 36.03 10.32
CA SER A 70 9.56 35.66 9.12
C SER A 70 8.27 36.48 8.95
N THR A 71 7.59 36.80 10.05
CA THR A 71 6.40 37.66 10.06
C THR A 71 6.77 39.11 9.78
N LEU A 72 7.86 39.63 10.35
CA LEU A 72 8.36 40.97 10.04
C LEU A 72 8.73 41.12 8.55
N ALA A 73 9.41 40.12 7.99
CA ALA A 73 9.75 40.09 6.56
C ALA A 73 8.48 40.07 5.68
N ALA A 74 7.45 39.32 6.09
CA ALA A 74 6.16 39.29 5.39
C ALA A 74 5.40 40.63 5.50
N LEU A 75 5.40 41.27 6.67
CA LEU A 75 4.81 42.60 6.85
C LEU A 75 5.49 43.64 5.94
N ARG A 76 6.83 43.58 5.80
CA ARG A 76 7.59 44.44 4.88
C ARG A 76 7.26 44.19 3.40
N SER A 77 6.93 42.95 3.03
CA SER A 77 6.51 42.62 1.66
C SER A 77 5.05 42.92 1.35
N GLY A 78 4.31 43.53 2.30
CA GLY A 78 2.94 43.99 2.12
C GLY A 78 1.87 43.01 2.59
N TRP A 79 2.23 41.94 3.30
CA TRP A 79 1.25 41.06 3.95
C TRP A 79 0.66 41.75 5.18
N SER A 80 -0.65 41.57 5.43
CA SER A 80 -1.30 41.99 6.68
C SER A 80 -2.20 40.88 7.23
N PRO A 81 -2.33 40.73 8.56
CA PRO A 81 -3.30 39.81 9.15
C PRO A 81 -4.70 40.18 8.68
N GLY A 82 -5.44 39.21 8.17
CA GLY A 82 -6.79 39.44 7.62
C GLY A 82 -6.84 39.96 6.18
N ASP A 83 -5.73 39.97 5.44
CA ASP A 83 -5.78 40.24 3.99
C ASP A 83 -6.62 39.15 3.29
N THR A 84 -7.82 39.52 2.88
CA THR A 84 -8.78 38.68 2.12
C THR A 84 -8.57 38.80 0.62
N SER A 85 -7.35 39.10 0.18
CA SER A 85 -7.03 39.18 -1.25
C SER A 85 -7.54 37.92 -1.98
N ARG A 86 -8.16 38.13 -3.15
CA ARG A 86 -8.73 37.03 -3.97
C ARG A 86 -7.72 35.92 -4.22
N ARG A 87 -6.43 36.25 -4.32
CA ARG A 87 -5.34 35.29 -4.51
C ARG A 87 -5.16 34.37 -3.29
N ALA A 88 -5.19 34.91 -2.08
CA ALA A 88 -5.11 34.12 -0.85
C ALA A 88 -6.33 33.21 -0.69
N ALA A 89 -7.54 33.75 -0.94
CA ALA A 89 -8.76 32.95 -0.90
C ALA A 89 -8.74 31.79 -1.92
N ILE A 90 -8.36 32.06 -3.17
CA ILE A 90 -8.21 31.02 -4.21
C ILE A 90 -7.19 29.95 -3.79
N ALA A 91 -6.04 30.35 -3.24
CA ALA A 91 -5.02 29.40 -2.77
C ALA A 91 -5.56 28.50 -1.65
N THR A 92 -6.33 29.05 -0.71
CA THR A 92 -6.97 28.27 0.36
C THR A 92 -8.02 27.30 -0.18
N TYR A 93 -8.89 27.73 -1.10
CA TYR A 93 -9.89 26.85 -1.72
C TYR A 93 -9.24 25.74 -2.55
N LEU A 94 -8.17 26.05 -3.29
CA LEU A 94 -7.40 25.04 -4.03
C LEU A 94 -6.79 24.00 -3.10
N LEU A 95 -6.30 24.40 -1.93
CA LEU A 95 -5.74 23.49 -0.94
C LEU A 95 -6.80 22.58 -0.33
N VAL A 96 -7.99 23.11 -0.04
CA VAL A 96 -9.15 22.32 0.39
C VAL A 96 -9.58 21.33 -0.69
N ALA A 97 -9.65 21.76 -1.95
CA ALA A 97 -9.98 20.87 -3.06
C ALA A 97 -8.93 19.75 -3.21
N LEU A 98 -7.64 20.10 -3.12
CA LEU A 98 -6.53 19.15 -3.18
C LEU A 98 -6.60 18.13 -2.04
N SER A 99 -6.93 18.55 -0.81
CA SER A 99 -7.05 17.64 0.33
C SER A 99 -8.21 16.65 0.17
N VAL A 100 -9.36 17.13 -0.33
CA VAL A 100 -10.52 16.26 -0.58
C VAL A 100 -10.21 15.25 -1.68
N ILE A 101 -9.57 15.69 -2.76
CA ILE A 101 -9.13 14.80 -3.85
C ILE A 101 -8.16 13.74 -3.31
N LEU A 102 -7.14 14.17 -2.54
CA LEU A 102 -6.19 13.24 -1.95
C LEU A 102 -6.86 12.25 -1.00
N MET A 103 -7.82 12.70 -0.18
CA MET A 103 -8.58 11.83 0.72
C MET A 103 -9.38 10.78 -0.06
N VAL A 104 -10.03 11.15 -1.16
CA VAL A 104 -10.74 10.20 -2.04
C VAL A 104 -9.78 9.19 -2.67
N ILE A 105 -8.62 9.65 -3.16
CA ILE A 105 -7.59 8.78 -3.73
C ILE A 105 -7.08 7.79 -2.66
N THR A 106 -6.70 8.27 -1.48
CA THR A 106 -6.24 7.43 -0.37
C THR A 106 -7.31 6.42 0.02
N GLY A 107 -8.57 6.84 0.18
CA GLY A 107 -9.68 5.94 0.51
C GLY A 107 -9.88 4.83 -0.53
N LYS A 108 -9.83 5.18 -1.82
CA LYS A 108 -9.92 4.19 -2.91
C LYS A 108 -8.74 3.21 -2.87
N MET A 109 -7.51 3.68 -2.66
CA MET A 109 -6.33 2.79 -2.60
C MET A 109 -6.36 1.89 -1.37
N THR A 110 -6.79 2.41 -0.22
CA THR A 110 -6.93 1.62 1.01
C THR A 110 -7.98 0.54 0.83
N TYR A 111 -9.09 0.84 0.13
CA TYR A 111 -10.11 -0.16 -0.21
C TYR A 111 -9.53 -1.29 -1.07
N VAL A 112 -8.84 -0.95 -2.17
CA VAL A 112 -8.22 -1.93 -3.07
C VAL A 112 -7.21 -2.78 -2.30
N TYR A 113 -6.37 -2.17 -1.46
CA TYR A 113 -5.41 -2.89 -0.64
C TYR A 113 -6.07 -3.85 0.35
N ASN A 114 -7.04 -3.38 1.15
CA ASN A 114 -7.73 -4.22 2.11
C ASN A 114 -8.46 -5.39 1.43
N ARG A 115 -9.04 -5.16 0.26
CA ARG A 115 -9.68 -6.21 -0.55
C ARG A 115 -8.67 -7.27 -0.97
N GLY A 116 -7.50 -6.87 -1.48
CA GLY A 116 -6.45 -7.81 -1.87
C GLY A 116 -5.83 -8.54 -0.68
N VAL A 117 -5.64 -7.88 0.47
CA VAL A 117 -5.16 -8.55 1.70
C VAL A 117 -6.18 -9.59 2.18
N SER A 118 -7.48 -9.29 2.14
CA SER A 118 -8.54 -10.27 2.47
C SER A 118 -8.49 -11.49 1.54
N LEU A 119 -8.40 -11.26 0.23
CA LEU A 119 -8.30 -12.33 -0.76
C LEU A 119 -7.02 -13.17 -0.56
N SER A 120 -5.89 -12.52 -0.24
CA SER A 120 -4.64 -13.22 0.05
C SER A 120 -4.75 -14.06 1.31
N ALA A 121 -5.41 -13.57 2.35
CA ALA A 121 -5.62 -14.31 3.59
C ALA A 121 -6.50 -15.55 3.34
N GLU A 122 -7.60 -15.40 2.59
CA GLU A 122 -8.49 -16.51 2.21
C GLU A 122 -7.76 -17.57 1.36
N LEU A 123 -6.92 -17.15 0.40
CA LEU A 123 -6.10 -18.08 -0.40
C LEU A 123 -5.04 -18.79 0.44
N GLN A 124 -4.38 -18.07 1.36
CA GLN A 124 -3.38 -18.66 2.26
C GLN A 124 -4.01 -19.64 3.25
N ASP A 125 -5.22 -19.37 3.72
CA ASP A 125 -5.98 -20.27 4.60
C ASP A 125 -6.23 -21.61 3.89
N ILE A 126 -6.75 -21.55 2.64
CA ILE A 126 -6.96 -22.75 1.82
C ILE A 126 -5.65 -23.49 1.54
N ASN A 127 -4.56 -22.77 1.25
CA ASN A 127 -3.27 -23.41 1.01
C ASN A 127 -2.71 -24.11 2.27
N LYS A 128 -2.87 -23.51 3.45
CA LYS A 128 -2.39 -24.07 4.72
C LYS A 128 -3.16 -25.29 5.18
N ASP A 129 -4.45 -25.37 4.84
CA ASP A 129 -5.34 -26.43 5.33
C ASP A 129 -5.18 -27.77 4.58
N ASN A 130 -4.05 -27.96 3.88
CA ASN A 130 -3.76 -29.10 3.01
C ASN A 130 -4.90 -29.36 2.01
N PHE A 131 -5.42 -28.30 1.39
CA PHE A 131 -6.52 -28.40 0.43
C PHE A 131 -6.26 -29.44 -0.65
N SER A 132 -5.02 -29.55 -1.14
CA SER A 132 -4.63 -30.58 -2.11
C SER A 132 -4.91 -32.00 -1.64
N VAL A 133 -4.58 -32.28 -0.38
CA VAL A 133 -4.75 -33.60 0.25
C VAL A 133 -6.23 -33.86 0.51
N ARG A 134 -6.97 -32.87 1.05
CA ARG A 134 -8.41 -33.03 1.33
C ARG A 134 -9.23 -33.19 0.07
N PHE A 135 -8.94 -32.40 -0.96
CA PHE A 135 -9.56 -32.53 -2.27
C PHE A 135 -9.27 -33.91 -2.87
N GLY A 136 -8.01 -34.36 -2.79
CA GLY A 136 -7.63 -35.69 -3.27
C GLY A 136 -8.31 -36.83 -2.51
N GLN A 137 -8.49 -36.70 -1.19
CA GLN A 137 -9.24 -37.64 -0.37
C GLN A 137 -10.72 -37.67 -0.72
N ALA A 138 -11.35 -36.51 -0.89
CA ALA A 138 -12.76 -36.40 -1.27
C ALA A 138 -13.02 -37.03 -2.66
N VAL A 139 -12.16 -36.76 -3.64
CA VAL A 139 -12.21 -37.39 -4.97
C VAL A 139 -12.15 -38.92 -4.87
N ARG A 140 -11.20 -39.45 -4.09
CA ARG A 140 -11.07 -40.90 -3.89
C ARG A 140 -12.29 -41.49 -3.18
N GLN A 141 -12.84 -40.78 -2.19
CA GLN A 141 -14.03 -41.21 -1.47
C GLN A 141 -15.25 -41.31 -2.41
N VAL A 142 -15.51 -40.29 -3.22
CA VAL A 142 -16.60 -40.32 -4.21
C VAL A 142 -16.41 -41.42 -5.25
N TRP A 143 -15.17 -41.62 -5.73
CA TRP A 143 -14.88 -42.66 -6.72
C TRP A 143 -15.07 -44.08 -6.17
N THR A 144 -14.57 -44.32 -4.95
CA THR A 144 -14.69 -45.63 -4.30
C THR A 144 -16.13 -45.96 -3.95
N THR A 145 -16.91 -45.01 -3.45
CA THR A 145 -18.35 -45.21 -3.18
C THR A 145 -19.14 -45.41 -4.47
N GLN A 146 -18.81 -44.70 -5.55
CA GLN A 146 -19.42 -44.92 -6.86
C GLN A 146 -19.17 -46.34 -7.38
N LYS A 147 -17.93 -46.85 -7.23
CA LYS A 147 -17.57 -48.22 -7.63
C LYS A 147 -18.31 -49.27 -6.80
N GLN A 148 -18.43 -49.05 -5.49
CA GLN A 148 -19.19 -49.90 -4.58
C GLN A 148 -20.68 -49.92 -4.96
N LEU A 149 -21.29 -48.76 -5.23
CA LEU A 149 -22.68 -48.64 -5.67
C LEU A 149 -22.94 -49.40 -6.98
N ARG A 150 -22.04 -49.27 -7.97
CA ARG A 150 -22.14 -50.02 -9.24
C ARG A 150 -22.04 -51.54 -9.03
N SER A 151 -21.10 -51.98 -8.19
CA SER A 151 -20.96 -53.40 -7.86
C SER A 151 -22.18 -53.94 -7.08
N ALA A 152 -22.76 -53.11 -6.20
CA ALA A 152 -23.94 -53.43 -5.42
C ALA A 152 -25.19 -53.59 -6.29
N ALA A 153 -25.34 -52.71 -7.28
CA ALA A 153 -26.41 -52.77 -8.27
C ALA A 153 -26.36 -54.05 -9.12
N SER A 154 -25.16 -54.58 -9.39
CA SER A 154 -24.99 -55.85 -10.12
C SER A 154 -25.04 -57.11 -9.24
N GLY A 155 -24.82 -56.98 -7.92
CA GLY A 155 -24.58 -58.10 -7.00
C GLY A 155 -25.76 -58.58 -6.15
N GLY A 156 -26.95 -57.95 -6.28
CA GLY A 156 -28.16 -58.40 -5.56
C GLY A 156 -28.17 -58.10 -4.06
N LEU A 157 -27.58 -56.98 -3.62
CA LEU A 157 -27.63 -56.52 -2.22
C LEU A 157 -29.05 -56.13 -1.78
N SER A 158 -29.26 -56.06 -0.46
CA SER A 158 -30.54 -55.64 0.12
C SER A 158 -30.84 -54.17 -0.19
N GLN A 159 -32.11 -53.83 -0.42
CA GLN A 159 -32.53 -52.46 -0.78
C GLN A 159 -32.12 -51.41 0.27
N SER A 160 -32.06 -51.79 1.55
CA SER A 160 -31.60 -50.92 2.63
C SER A 160 -30.12 -50.59 2.54
N ASP A 161 -29.28 -51.54 2.13
CA ASP A 161 -27.84 -51.33 1.99
C ASP A 161 -27.52 -50.44 0.77
N VAL A 162 -28.31 -50.59 -0.30
CA VAL A 162 -28.21 -49.74 -1.50
C VAL A 162 -28.57 -48.30 -1.17
N ASN A 163 -29.67 -48.06 -0.45
CA ASN A 163 -30.09 -46.71 -0.05
C ASN A 163 -29.07 -46.03 0.89
N LEU A 164 -28.44 -46.79 1.79
CA LEU A 164 -27.38 -46.26 2.66
C LEU A 164 -26.13 -45.88 1.86
N LEU A 165 -25.72 -46.72 0.91
CA LEU A 165 -24.60 -46.40 0.01
C LEU A 165 -24.89 -45.18 -0.87
N GLU A 166 -26.13 -45.03 -1.30
CA GLU A 166 -26.59 -43.89 -2.08
C GLU A 166 -26.52 -42.58 -1.28
N ASP A 167 -26.96 -42.58 -0.01
CA ASP A 167 -26.82 -41.43 0.90
C ASP A 167 -25.35 -41.04 1.14
N VAL A 168 -24.49 -42.04 1.38
CA VAL A 168 -23.04 -41.83 1.55
C VAL A 168 -22.41 -41.27 0.27
N TYR A 169 -22.85 -41.71 -0.91
CA TYR A 169 -22.38 -41.20 -2.20
C TYR A 169 -22.79 -39.73 -2.40
N TYR A 170 -24.07 -39.38 -2.24
CA TYR A 170 -24.52 -37.99 -2.45
C TYR A 170 -23.92 -37.02 -1.43
N ASN A 171 -23.73 -37.42 -0.18
CA ASN A 171 -23.09 -36.59 0.83
C ASN A 171 -21.60 -36.34 0.50
N ALA A 172 -20.90 -37.37 0.01
CA ALA A 172 -19.53 -37.22 -0.48
C ALA A 172 -19.46 -36.31 -1.72
N GLU A 173 -20.40 -36.45 -2.66
CA GLU A 173 -20.52 -35.62 -3.86
C GLU A 173 -20.78 -34.15 -3.52
N ASP A 174 -21.72 -33.86 -2.61
CA ASP A 174 -22.03 -32.49 -2.18
C ASP A 174 -20.82 -31.82 -1.50
N SER A 175 -20.12 -32.56 -0.63
CA SER A 175 -18.91 -32.06 0.01
C SER A 175 -17.80 -31.71 -1.00
N LEU A 176 -17.66 -32.51 -2.06
CA LEU A 176 -16.71 -32.29 -3.14
C LEU A 176 -17.11 -31.09 -4.01
N HIS A 177 -18.40 -30.96 -4.32
CA HIS A 177 -18.96 -29.81 -5.04
C HIS A 177 -18.77 -28.48 -4.31
N LEU A 178 -19.01 -28.45 -3.00
CA LEU A 178 -18.81 -27.25 -2.18
C LEU A 178 -17.34 -26.81 -2.16
N LEU A 179 -16.41 -27.78 -2.08
CA LEU A 179 -14.97 -27.50 -2.16
C LEU A 179 -14.56 -26.98 -3.54
N ASP A 180 -15.09 -27.57 -4.62
CA ASP A 180 -14.83 -27.12 -6.00
C ASP A 180 -15.35 -25.69 -6.21
N GLN A 181 -16.61 -25.41 -5.88
CA GLN A 181 -17.19 -24.08 -6.03
C GLN A 181 -16.45 -23.01 -5.23
N ARG A 182 -16.08 -23.31 -3.97
CA ARG A 182 -15.32 -22.38 -3.13
C ARG A 182 -13.97 -22.04 -3.76
N PHE A 183 -13.27 -23.03 -4.31
CA PHE A 183 -12.01 -22.78 -5.00
C PHE A 183 -12.21 -21.94 -6.26
N VAL A 184 -13.14 -22.33 -7.14
CA VAL A 184 -13.34 -21.65 -8.43
C VAL A 184 -13.73 -20.19 -8.24
N THR A 185 -14.61 -19.91 -7.28
CA THR A 185 -15.03 -18.54 -6.97
C THR A 185 -13.87 -17.71 -6.42
N LEU A 186 -13.06 -18.24 -5.50
CA LEU A 186 -11.90 -17.54 -4.96
C LEU A 186 -10.81 -17.30 -6.00
N TRP A 187 -10.55 -18.30 -6.84
CA TRP A 187 -9.61 -18.19 -7.96
C TRP A 187 -10.05 -17.09 -8.94
N ALA A 188 -11.32 -17.10 -9.36
CA ALA A 188 -11.87 -16.12 -10.27
C ALA A 188 -11.86 -14.70 -9.67
N ASN A 189 -12.19 -14.57 -8.39
CA ASN A 189 -12.16 -13.30 -7.67
C ASN A 189 -10.73 -12.74 -7.57
N SER A 190 -9.74 -13.59 -7.26
CA SER A 190 -8.33 -13.20 -7.21
C SER A 190 -7.81 -12.75 -8.57
N GLN A 191 -8.13 -13.49 -9.63
CA GLN A 191 -7.73 -13.14 -11.00
C GLN A 191 -8.39 -11.84 -11.48
N SER A 192 -9.68 -11.66 -11.17
CA SER A 192 -10.40 -10.42 -11.47
C SER A 192 -9.79 -9.23 -10.74
N PHE A 193 -9.43 -9.40 -9.46
CA PHE A 193 -8.77 -8.36 -8.67
C PHE A 193 -7.44 -7.93 -9.30
N MET A 194 -6.57 -8.88 -9.65
CA MET A 194 -5.26 -8.59 -10.25
C MET A 194 -5.37 -7.91 -11.64
N THR A 195 -6.38 -8.27 -12.43
CA THR A 195 -6.50 -7.78 -13.83
C THR A 195 -7.30 -6.50 -13.98
N ARG A 196 -8.35 -6.31 -13.17
CA ARG A 196 -9.29 -5.19 -13.29
C ARG A 196 -9.14 -4.13 -12.21
N GLU A 197 -8.93 -4.54 -10.96
CA GLU A 197 -9.05 -3.63 -9.81
C GLU A 197 -7.71 -3.10 -9.32
N ALA A 198 -6.67 -3.94 -9.31
CA ALA A 198 -5.35 -3.59 -8.78
C ALA A 198 -4.41 -2.92 -9.79
N ARG A 199 -4.94 -2.49 -10.95
CA ARG A 199 -4.16 -1.82 -12.00
C ARG A 199 -3.48 -0.57 -11.43
N PHE A 200 -2.18 -0.42 -11.67
CA PHE A 200 -1.39 0.70 -11.14
C PHE A 200 -2.10 2.03 -11.46
N PRO A 201 -2.60 2.75 -10.43
CA PRO A 201 -3.52 3.86 -10.63
C PRO A 201 -2.80 5.16 -11.00
N ILE A 202 -1.48 5.21 -10.79
CA ILE A 202 -0.66 6.39 -11.04
C ILE A 202 0.18 6.13 -12.30
N TRP A 203 0.12 7.07 -13.24
CA TRP A 203 0.86 7.01 -14.49
C TRP A 203 2.37 6.87 -14.23
N GLY A 204 3.05 5.96 -14.96
CA GLY A 204 4.48 5.71 -14.82
C GLY A 204 4.88 4.74 -13.69
N MET A 205 4.01 4.43 -12.73
CA MET A 205 4.35 3.49 -11.64
C MET A 205 4.60 2.08 -12.14
N GLN A 206 3.83 1.60 -13.12
CA GLN A 206 4.09 0.31 -13.76
C GLN A 206 5.52 0.27 -14.32
N SER A 207 5.94 1.31 -15.04
CA SER A 207 7.30 1.38 -15.58
C SER A 207 8.38 1.44 -14.48
N ALA A 208 8.14 2.17 -13.40
CA ALA A 208 9.08 2.29 -12.29
C ALA A 208 9.22 0.97 -11.52
N TYR A 209 8.09 0.33 -11.19
CA TYR A 209 8.06 -0.98 -10.55
C TYR A 209 8.76 -2.04 -11.40
N CYS A 210 8.48 -2.07 -12.70
CA CYS A 210 9.10 -3.01 -13.63
C CYS A 210 10.60 -2.79 -13.81
N LYS A 211 11.06 -1.53 -13.82
CA LYS A 211 12.50 -1.23 -13.82
C LYS A 211 13.18 -1.67 -12.53
N VAL A 212 12.60 -1.37 -11.37
CA VAL A 212 13.13 -1.77 -10.07
C VAL A 212 13.21 -3.29 -9.97
N GLN A 213 12.16 -4.00 -10.36
CA GLN A 213 12.17 -5.45 -10.30
C GLN A 213 13.19 -6.07 -11.26
N SER A 214 13.32 -5.54 -12.48
CA SER A 214 14.33 -6.02 -13.43
C SER A 214 15.75 -5.91 -12.87
N LEU A 215 16.06 -4.84 -12.11
CA LEU A 215 17.34 -4.64 -11.45
C LEU A 215 17.58 -5.63 -10.31
N VAL A 216 16.56 -5.90 -9.50
CA VAL A 216 16.64 -6.90 -8.41
C VAL A 216 16.86 -8.30 -8.99
N THR A 217 16.14 -8.67 -10.05
CA THR A 217 16.27 -9.99 -10.68
C THR A 217 17.57 -10.16 -11.47
N ALA A 218 18.14 -9.08 -12.03
CA ALA A 218 19.44 -9.12 -12.70
C ALA A 218 20.60 -9.42 -11.73
N GLY A 219 20.43 -9.15 -10.43
CA GLY A 219 21.41 -9.52 -9.39
C GLY A 219 21.30 -10.97 -8.91
N ALA A 220 20.22 -11.69 -9.25
CA ALA A 220 19.94 -13.04 -8.76
C ALA A 220 20.33 -14.16 -9.75
N THR A 221 20.98 -13.85 -10.87
CA THR A 221 21.50 -14.84 -11.82
C THR A 221 22.79 -15.50 -11.32
N GLY A 222 22.69 -16.26 -10.23
CA GLY A 222 23.65 -17.27 -9.82
C GLY A 222 23.04 -18.65 -10.09
N ASN A 223 23.49 -19.29 -11.16
CA ASN A 223 23.30 -20.71 -11.56
C ASN A 223 22.25 -21.54 -10.78
N GLY A 224 21.06 -21.64 -11.36
CA GLY A 224 20.03 -22.60 -10.97
C GLY A 224 18.65 -22.09 -11.37
N GLN A 225 18.12 -22.55 -12.50
CA GLN A 225 16.75 -22.25 -12.93
C GLN A 225 15.75 -22.98 -12.02
N THR A 226 15.52 -22.42 -10.84
CA THR A 226 14.33 -22.72 -10.05
C THR A 226 13.22 -21.84 -10.62
N TYR A 227 12.18 -22.45 -11.18
CA TYR A 227 10.99 -21.74 -11.65
C TYR A 227 10.35 -21.02 -10.45
N ASP A 228 10.59 -19.71 -10.33
CA ASP A 228 9.93 -18.88 -9.34
C ASP A 228 8.62 -18.34 -9.94
N PRO A 229 7.44 -18.84 -9.50
CA PRO A 229 6.17 -18.38 -10.02
C PRO A 229 5.94 -16.87 -9.81
N GLN A 230 6.63 -16.27 -8.83
CA GLN A 230 6.57 -14.84 -8.57
C GLN A 230 7.20 -14.01 -9.72
N GLN A 231 8.22 -14.56 -10.38
CA GLN A 231 8.91 -13.91 -11.50
C GLN A 231 8.07 -13.95 -12.79
N ALA A 232 7.37 -15.06 -13.04
CA ALA A 232 6.48 -15.21 -14.21
C ALA A 232 5.30 -14.21 -14.18
N ILE A 233 4.70 -14.03 -13.00
CA ILE A 233 3.58 -13.08 -12.84
C ILE A 233 4.07 -11.64 -12.91
N THR A 234 5.24 -11.34 -12.33
CA THR A 234 5.83 -10.00 -12.46
C THR A 234 6.13 -9.65 -13.93
N ASN A 235 6.66 -10.60 -14.70
CA ASN A 235 6.86 -10.43 -16.14
C ASN A 235 5.54 -10.20 -16.89
N GLN A 236 4.45 -10.85 -16.47
CA GLN A 236 3.12 -10.66 -17.05
C GLN A 236 2.51 -9.28 -16.71
N LEU A 237 2.75 -8.76 -15.51
CA LEU A 237 2.37 -7.40 -15.11
C LEU A 237 3.22 -6.32 -15.81
N CYS A 238 4.47 -6.64 -16.16
CA CYS A 238 5.43 -5.69 -16.72
C CYS A 238 5.47 -5.63 -18.25
N ASN A 239 5.18 -6.74 -18.94
CA ASN A 239 5.25 -6.84 -20.39
C ASN A 239 3.88 -6.65 -21.07
N GLN A 240 3.06 -5.70 -20.62
CA GLN A 240 1.81 -5.38 -21.33
C GLN A 240 2.06 -4.46 -22.54
N GLU A 241 2.99 -4.85 -23.42
CA GLU A 241 2.76 -4.70 -24.86
C GLU A 241 2.23 -6.05 -25.36
N VAL A 242 1.17 -5.99 -26.14
CA VAL A 242 0.48 -7.13 -26.73
C VAL A 242 1.44 -7.87 -27.67
N ALA A 243 2.21 -8.81 -27.13
CA ALA A 243 2.63 -9.96 -27.87
C ALA A 243 1.78 -11.11 -27.35
N SER A 244 0.86 -11.54 -28.19
CA SER A 244 0.42 -12.92 -28.25
C SER A 244 1.66 -13.80 -28.27
N ALA A 245 2.24 -14.08 -27.11
CA ALA A 245 3.28 -15.07 -26.97
C ALA A 245 2.59 -16.36 -27.38
N LYS A 246 2.89 -16.82 -28.59
CA LYS A 246 2.86 -18.23 -28.92
C LYS A 246 3.55 -18.92 -27.76
N SER A 247 2.72 -19.47 -26.86
CA SER A 247 3.15 -20.47 -25.92
C SER A 247 3.64 -21.62 -26.78
N GLU A 248 4.93 -21.67 -27.03
CA GLU A 248 5.62 -22.92 -27.40
C GLU A 248 5.75 -23.76 -26.12
N TYR A 249 4.58 -24.03 -25.54
CA TYR A 249 4.26 -25.03 -24.55
C TYR A 249 2.79 -25.34 -24.83
N ALA A 250 2.57 -26.48 -25.48
CA ALA A 250 1.27 -26.98 -25.85
C ALA A 250 0.50 -27.37 -24.58
N GLY A 251 -0.26 -26.42 -24.06
CA GLY A 251 -1.23 -26.59 -22.96
C GLY A 251 -2.12 -25.35 -22.90
N PRO A 252 -3.45 -25.48 -22.84
CA PRO A 252 -4.36 -24.38 -23.13
C PRO A 252 -4.32 -23.32 -22.03
N VAL A 253 -3.68 -22.18 -22.34
CA VAL A 253 -3.77 -20.94 -21.57
C VAL A 253 -5.04 -20.21 -22.02
N GLY A 254 -6.13 -20.42 -21.30
CA GLY A 254 -7.42 -19.81 -21.63
C GLY A 254 -8.57 -20.53 -20.97
N GLY A 255 -8.63 -20.50 -19.65
CA GLY A 255 -9.77 -21.05 -18.94
C GLY A 255 -9.86 -20.45 -17.55
N ALA A 256 -11.00 -19.84 -17.24
CA ALA A 256 -11.57 -20.09 -15.93
C ALA A 256 -11.56 -21.61 -15.67
N PRO A 257 -11.55 -22.09 -14.42
CA PRO A 257 -11.68 -23.53 -14.15
C PRO A 257 -12.91 -24.18 -14.84
N GLY A 258 -13.88 -23.38 -15.29
CA GLY A 258 -15.06 -23.83 -16.06
C GLY A 258 -14.85 -24.08 -17.56
N GLY A 259 -13.62 -24.15 -18.08
CA GLY A 259 -13.35 -24.52 -19.47
C GLY A 259 -13.39 -26.04 -19.65
N GLY A 260 -14.55 -26.59 -20.04
CA GLY A 260 -14.73 -28.02 -20.34
C GLY A 260 -13.59 -28.59 -21.18
N ASN A 261 -13.01 -29.69 -20.70
CA ASN A 261 -11.87 -30.34 -21.33
C ASN A 261 -12.31 -31.01 -22.65
N PRO A 262 -11.63 -30.78 -23.80
CA PRO A 262 -11.93 -31.47 -25.07
C PRO A 262 -11.72 -33.00 -25.00
N ALA A 263 -11.18 -33.52 -23.90
CA ALA A 263 -11.00 -34.95 -23.65
C ALA A 263 -12.31 -35.73 -23.38
N CYS A 264 -13.44 -35.05 -23.13
CA CYS A 264 -14.75 -35.73 -23.01
C CYS A 264 -15.43 -35.94 -24.37
N ALA A 265 -14.76 -35.62 -25.49
CA ALA A 265 -15.25 -35.88 -26.84
C ALA A 265 -14.76 -37.26 -27.36
N GLN A 266 -15.44 -38.32 -26.96
CA GLN A 266 -15.77 -39.41 -27.89
C GLN A 266 -17.20 -39.89 -27.64
N PRO A 267 -18.13 -39.74 -28.62
CA PRO A 267 -19.40 -40.42 -28.57
C PRO A 267 -19.16 -41.90 -28.96
N GLY A 268 -19.26 -42.80 -27.99
CA GLY A 268 -19.35 -44.23 -28.26
C GLY A 268 -18.26 -45.11 -27.67
N ASN A 269 -17.99 -45.02 -26.36
CA ASN A 269 -17.58 -46.23 -25.66
C ASN A 269 -18.50 -46.46 -24.45
N PRO A 270 -19.50 -47.37 -24.58
CA PRO A 270 -20.22 -47.86 -23.43
C PRO A 270 -19.25 -48.68 -22.57
N ALA A 271 -19.68 -49.02 -21.35
CA ALA A 271 -19.09 -50.11 -20.57
C ALA A 271 -18.50 -51.22 -21.48
N GLY A 272 -17.17 -51.39 -21.50
CA GLY A 272 -16.57 -52.19 -22.57
C GLY A 272 -15.05 -52.26 -22.59
N LYS A 273 -14.43 -52.58 -21.45
CA LYS A 273 -13.24 -53.43 -21.40
C LYS A 273 -13.20 -54.07 -20.01
N GLU A 274 -13.82 -55.23 -19.91
CA GLU A 274 -13.44 -56.23 -18.91
C GLU A 274 -11.92 -56.42 -18.98
N PRO A 275 -11.21 -56.60 -17.86
CA PRO A 275 -9.85 -57.13 -17.87
C PRO A 275 -9.92 -58.63 -18.17
N GLY A 276 -10.33 -58.98 -19.40
CA GLY A 276 -10.21 -60.31 -19.98
C GLY A 276 -8.85 -60.45 -20.65
N GLY A 277 -7.79 -60.56 -19.84
CA GLY A 277 -6.43 -60.77 -20.33
C GLY A 277 -5.58 -61.31 -19.20
N ALA A 278 -5.21 -62.59 -19.31
CA ALA A 278 -4.44 -63.33 -18.32
C ALA A 278 -3.24 -62.52 -17.78
N MET A 279 -3.17 -62.39 -16.46
CA MET A 279 -1.97 -61.95 -15.74
C MET A 279 -0.79 -62.85 -16.11
N PRO A 280 0.38 -62.30 -16.51
CA PRO A 280 1.63 -62.97 -16.21
C PRO A 280 1.83 -62.86 -14.69
N ALA A 281 1.85 -64.01 -14.03
CA ALA A 281 2.12 -64.12 -12.61
C ALA A 281 3.52 -63.57 -12.30
N GLY A 282 3.58 -62.57 -11.42
CA GLY A 282 4.82 -62.14 -10.77
C GLY A 282 5.16 -60.67 -10.99
N THR A 283 4.47 -59.77 -10.28
CA THR A 283 5.07 -58.54 -9.70
C THR A 283 4.09 -57.93 -8.68
N SER A 284 4.66 -57.38 -7.60
CA SER A 284 4.07 -56.90 -6.34
C SER A 284 2.82 -55.99 -6.42
N PRO A 285 2.03 -55.87 -5.32
CA PRO A 285 0.76 -55.12 -5.26
C PRO A 285 0.98 -53.62 -5.04
N GLU A 286 1.72 -52.97 -5.93
CA GLU A 286 1.92 -51.52 -5.96
C GLU A 286 1.50 -50.99 -7.34
N LEU A 287 0.24 -51.25 -7.73
CA LEU A 287 -0.39 -50.58 -8.86
C LEU A 287 -0.73 -49.13 -8.44
N ASP A 288 0.30 -48.29 -8.56
CA ASP A 288 0.33 -46.86 -8.83
C ASP A 288 -0.92 -46.05 -8.42
N ALA A 289 -0.99 -45.65 -7.15
CA ALA A 289 -2.05 -44.79 -6.57
C ALA A 289 -2.24 -43.44 -7.31
N ASN A 290 -1.30 -43.06 -8.16
CA ASN A 290 -1.39 -41.87 -9.01
C ASN A 290 -2.25 -42.14 -10.25
N SER A 291 -2.17 -43.33 -10.84
CA SER A 291 -2.97 -43.71 -12.01
C SER A 291 -4.46 -43.83 -11.69
N GLU A 292 -4.79 -44.41 -10.52
CA GLU A 292 -6.16 -44.53 -10.04
C GLU A 292 -6.75 -43.15 -9.67
N TYR A 293 -5.91 -42.25 -9.15
CA TYR A 293 -6.31 -40.87 -8.88
C TYR A 293 -6.58 -40.09 -10.16
N GLU A 294 -5.74 -40.21 -11.18
CA GLU A 294 -5.96 -39.56 -12.48
C GLU A 294 -7.23 -40.07 -13.18
N GLU A 295 -7.49 -41.38 -13.13
CA GLU A 295 -8.70 -41.98 -13.69
C GLU A 295 -9.97 -41.49 -12.96
N ALA A 296 -9.94 -41.49 -11.63
CA ALA A 296 -11.04 -40.98 -10.80
C ALA A 296 -11.33 -39.50 -11.11
N THR A 297 -10.30 -38.67 -11.16
CA THR A 297 -10.43 -37.24 -11.43
C THR A 297 -11.01 -37.00 -12.82
N ARG A 298 -10.55 -37.75 -13.84
CA ARG A 298 -11.04 -37.64 -15.21
C ARG A 298 -12.50 -38.06 -15.35
N SER A 299 -12.91 -39.15 -14.69
CA SER A 299 -14.30 -39.60 -14.71
C SER A 299 -15.24 -38.58 -14.07
N LEU A 300 -14.85 -38.02 -12.92
CA LEU A 300 -15.65 -37.01 -12.20
C LEU A 300 -15.72 -35.67 -12.96
N GLN A 301 -14.67 -35.32 -13.72
CA GLN A 301 -14.70 -34.17 -14.61
C GLN A 301 -15.69 -34.35 -15.75
N CYS A 302 -15.69 -35.52 -16.41
CA CYS A 302 -16.61 -35.77 -17.52
C CYS A 302 -18.07 -35.94 -17.06
N SER A 303 -18.32 -36.31 -15.79
CA SER A 303 -19.67 -36.27 -15.20
C SER A 303 -20.09 -34.88 -14.72
N GLY A 304 -19.21 -33.87 -14.78
CA GLY A 304 -19.50 -32.51 -14.33
C GLY A 304 -19.50 -32.32 -12.81
N VAL A 305 -19.01 -33.30 -12.06
CA VAL A 305 -18.97 -33.26 -10.59
C VAL A 305 -17.85 -32.35 -10.09
N ILE A 306 -16.73 -32.28 -10.83
CA ILE A 306 -15.62 -31.37 -10.54
C ILE A 306 -15.18 -30.63 -11.79
N THR A 307 -14.72 -29.40 -11.60
CA THR A 307 -14.13 -28.57 -12.68
C THR A 307 -12.62 -28.39 -12.49
N LEU A 308 -12.13 -28.61 -11.27
CA LEU A 308 -10.73 -28.59 -10.87
C LEU A 308 -9.88 -29.71 -11.50
N THR A 309 -8.66 -29.36 -11.90
CA THR A 309 -7.60 -30.32 -12.25
C THR A 309 -6.54 -30.36 -11.14
N PRO A 310 -5.81 -31.47 -10.95
CA PRO A 310 -4.70 -31.50 -9.98
C PRO A 310 -3.65 -30.40 -10.27
N SER A 311 -3.47 -30.03 -11.54
CA SER A 311 -2.62 -28.91 -11.98
C SER A 311 -3.09 -27.53 -11.50
N SER A 312 -4.40 -27.28 -11.35
CA SER A 312 -4.88 -25.97 -10.87
C SER A 312 -4.57 -25.71 -9.40
N ILE A 313 -4.30 -26.77 -8.63
CA ILE A 313 -3.92 -26.64 -7.21
C ILE A 313 -2.50 -26.08 -7.09
N TYR A 314 -1.56 -26.52 -7.94
CA TYR A 314 -0.19 -25.98 -7.94
C TYR A 314 -0.15 -24.51 -8.39
N MET A 315 -1.09 -24.11 -9.25
CA MET A 315 -1.26 -22.72 -9.68
C MET A 315 -1.72 -21.79 -8.53
N MET A 316 -2.26 -22.32 -7.43
CA MET A 316 -2.71 -21.53 -6.27
C MET A 316 -1.55 -20.88 -5.52
N THR A 317 -0.45 -21.62 -5.29
CA THR A 317 0.77 -21.08 -4.69
C THR A 317 1.36 -19.97 -5.58
N ALA A 318 1.33 -20.17 -6.89
CA ALA A 318 1.72 -19.13 -7.85
C ALA A 318 0.81 -17.90 -7.76
N GLN A 319 -0.51 -18.09 -7.66
CA GLN A 319 -1.47 -16.99 -7.56
C GLN A 319 -1.31 -16.18 -6.26
N ILE A 320 -1.01 -16.83 -5.13
CA ILE A 320 -0.68 -16.15 -3.87
C ILE A 320 0.57 -15.29 -4.04
N GLY A 321 1.61 -15.82 -4.70
CA GLY A 321 2.81 -15.05 -5.03
C GLY A 321 2.51 -13.84 -5.92
N GLY A 322 1.66 -14.02 -6.92
CA GLY A 322 1.20 -12.93 -7.79
C GLY A 322 0.43 -11.83 -7.06
N LEU A 323 -0.50 -12.21 -6.19
CA LEU A 323 -1.28 -11.28 -5.41
C LEU A 323 -0.40 -10.49 -4.42
N ASN A 324 0.55 -11.16 -3.77
CA ASN A 324 1.55 -10.50 -2.92
C ASN A 324 2.45 -9.55 -3.70
N ALA A 325 2.86 -9.91 -4.92
CA ALA A 325 3.66 -9.04 -5.79
C ALA A 325 2.92 -7.74 -6.14
N VAL A 326 1.61 -7.84 -6.39
CA VAL A 326 0.75 -6.68 -6.66
C VAL A 326 0.49 -5.86 -5.39
N LEU A 327 0.32 -6.49 -4.22
CA LEU A 327 0.05 -5.79 -2.96
C LEU A 327 1.28 -5.11 -2.35
N SER A 328 2.47 -5.66 -2.56
CA SER A 328 3.74 -5.14 -2.05
C SER A 328 3.95 -3.63 -2.32
N PRO A 329 3.81 -3.12 -3.57
CA PRO A 329 3.96 -1.68 -3.83
C PRO A 329 2.89 -0.83 -3.14
N TYR A 330 1.66 -1.33 -2.97
CA TYR A 330 0.64 -0.61 -2.22
C TYR A 330 1.03 -0.44 -0.75
N ALA A 331 1.49 -1.52 -0.10
CA ALA A 331 1.87 -1.52 1.30
C ALA A 331 3.13 -0.69 1.59
N LEU A 332 4.12 -0.76 0.72
CA LEU A 332 5.46 -0.22 0.99
C LEU A 332 5.69 1.19 0.40
N TRP A 333 4.96 1.58 -0.65
CA TRP A 333 5.25 2.80 -1.40
C TRP A 333 4.02 3.70 -1.45
N ILE A 334 2.89 3.20 -1.95
CA ILE A 334 1.74 4.04 -2.32
C ILE A 334 0.99 4.52 -1.08
N LEU A 335 0.50 3.59 -0.25
CA LEU A 335 -0.30 3.95 0.91
C LEU A 335 0.50 4.78 1.91
N PRO A 336 1.70 4.39 2.33
CA PRO A 336 2.47 5.19 3.28
C PRO A 336 2.75 6.60 2.77
N ALA A 337 3.06 6.76 1.47
CA ALA A 337 3.24 8.07 0.86
C ALA A 337 1.96 8.91 0.88
N LEU A 338 0.82 8.31 0.53
CA LEU A 338 -0.46 9.01 0.53
C LEU A 338 -0.86 9.43 1.94
N TYR A 339 -0.73 8.55 2.93
CA TYR A 339 -0.99 8.87 4.34
C TYR A 339 -0.05 9.97 4.87
N GLY A 340 1.25 9.89 4.57
CA GLY A 340 2.21 10.93 4.95
C GLY A 340 1.94 12.28 4.28
N SER A 341 1.57 12.29 3.00
CA SER A 341 1.18 13.51 2.29
C SER A 341 -0.11 14.13 2.87
N LEU A 342 -1.07 13.30 3.28
CA LEU A 342 -2.32 13.76 3.92
C LEU A 342 -2.03 14.40 5.29
N GLY A 343 -1.13 13.80 6.08
CA GLY A 343 -0.64 14.39 7.31
C GLY A 343 -0.03 15.77 7.11
N ALA A 344 0.85 15.92 6.11
CA ALA A 344 1.47 17.21 5.79
C ALA A 344 0.45 18.27 5.34
N ILE A 345 -0.57 17.88 4.58
CA ILE A 345 -1.66 18.79 4.18
C ILE A 345 -2.51 19.20 5.39
N MET A 346 -2.84 18.28 6.30
CA MET A 346 -3.61 18.60 7.51
C MET A 346 -2.86 19.61 8.40
N PHE A 347 -1.54 19.48 8.52
CA PHE A 347 -0.72 20.47 9.21
C PHE A 347 -0.88 21.87 8.60
N HIS A 348 -0.87 21.96 7.27
CA HIS A 348 -1.06 23.24 6.59
C HIS A 348 -2.48 23.79 6.71
N MET A 349 -3.51 22.94 6.70
CA MET A 349 -4.87 23.39 7.01
C MET A 349 -4.97 23.99 8.40
N ARG A 350 -4.34 23.37 9.40
CA ARG A 350 -4.26 23.93 10.76
C ARG A 350 -3.50 25.27 10.79
N MET A 351 -2.44 25.40 10.00
CA MET A 351 -1.67 26.64 9.92
C MET A 351 -2.50 27.80 9.32
N ILE A 352 -3.32 27.52 8.30
CA ILE A 352 -4.17 28.53 7.63
C ILE A 352 -5.28 29.03 8.55
N LEU A 353 -5.72 28.21 9.51
CA LEU A 353 -6.69 28.61 10.53
C LEU A 353 -6.09 29.60 11.55
N ASN A 354 -4.78 29.79 11.60
CA ASN A 354 -4.14 30.80 12.44
C ASN A 354 -3.97 32.13 11.67
N PRO A 355 -4.80 33.14 11.92
CA PRO A 355 -4.76 34.42 11.18
C PRO A 355 -3.50 35.24 11.45
N LEU A 356 -2.74 34.88 12.49
CA LEU A 356 -1.54 35.57 12.94
C LEU A 356 -0.28 35.16 12.16
N LEU A 357 -0.32 34.07 11.40
CA LEU A 357 0.84 33.59 10.66
C LEU A 357 0.67 33.83 9.16
N PRO A 358 1.73 34.29 8.47
CA PRO A 358 1.68 34.44 7.02
C PRO A 358 1.54 33.05 6.37
N ASN A 359 0.65 32.98 5.37
CA ASN A 359 0.46 31.77 4.60
C ASN A 359 1.75 31.42 3.83
N PRO A 360 2.22 30.16 3.90
CA PRO A 360 3.42 29.76 3.19
C PRO A 360 3.23 29.82 1.67
N THR A 361 4.32 30.01 0.93
CA THR A 361 4.28 29.97 -0.54
C THR A 361 3.88 28.58 -1.04
N LEU A 362 3.18 28.51 -2.18
CA LEU A 362 2.78 27.24 -2.80
C LEU A 362 3.97 26.29 -3.02
N ALA A 363 5.14 26.82 -3.38
CA ALA A 363 6.34 26.02 -3.54
C ALA A 363 6.74 25.33 -2.21
N ARG A 364 6.74 26.07 -1.08
CA ARG A 364 7.07 25.49 0.23
C ARG A 364 6.06 24.43 0.65
N LEU A 365 4.79 24.65 0.33
CA LEU A 365 3.73 23.65 0.54
C LEU A 365 4.01 22.36 -0.24
N VAL A 366 4.29 22.46 -1.54
CA VAL A 366 4.58 21.28 -2.37
C VAL A 366 5.78 20.51 -1.83
N HIS A 367 6.87 21.20 -1.48
CA HIS A 367 8.04 20.54 -0.89
C HIS A 367 7.68 19.82 0.42
N ARG A 368 6.90 20.45 1.31
CA ARG A 368 6.49 19.81 2.57
C ARG A 368 5.61 18.59 2.34
N VAL A 369 4.67 18.65 1.40
CA VAL A 369 3.81 17.51 1.05
C VAL A 369 4.64 16.35 0.47
N VAL A 370 5.60 16.65 -0.40
CA VAL A 370 6.52 15.64 -0.96
C VAL A 370 7.40 15.05 0.14
N LEU A 371 7.95 15.85 1.06
CA LEU A 371 8.71 15.35 2.20
C LEU A 371 7.85 14.48 3.13
N GLY A 372 6.58 14.83 3.30
CA GLY A 372 5.63 14.04 4.10
C GLY A 372 5.36 12.68 3.46
N ALA A 373 5.22 12.65 2.14
CA ALA A 373 5.12 11.41 1.38
C ALA A 373 6.37 10.53 1.53
N LEU A 374 7.56 11.13 1.39
CA LEU A 374 8.83 10.41 1.54
C LEU A 374 9.02 9.88 2.96
N ALA A 375 8.70 10.67 3.99
CA ALA A 375 8.76 10.22 5.38
C ALA A 375 7.86 9.00 5.63
N GLY A 376 6.65 9.00 5.06
CA GLY A 376 5.75 7.86 5.08
C GLY A 376 6.34 6.62 4.40
N MET A 377 6.93 6.76 3.21
CA MET A 377 7.59 5.64 2.51
C MET A 377 8.77 5.08 3.32
N VAL A 378 9.65 5.95 3.83
CA VAL A 378 10.82 5.55 4.61
C VAL A 378 10.39 4.78 5.86
N LEU A 379 9.34 5.22 6.54
CA LEU A 379 8.76 4.52 7.69
C LEU A 379 8.32 3.10 7.31
N ALA A 380 7.65 2.94 6.17
CA ALA A 380 7.21 1.63 5.68
C ALA A 380 8.35 0.69 5.32
N TRP A 381 9.50 1.22 4.88
CA TRP A 381 10.68 0.41 4.64
C TRP A 381 11.34 -0.05 5.94
N PHE A 382 11.39 0.81 6.96
CA PHE A 382 11.91 0.42 8.28
C PHE A 382 11.00 -0.55 9.03
N LEU A 383 9.69 -0.50 8.80
CA LEU A 383 8.67 -1.35 9.43
C LEU A 383 8.15 -2.44 8.47
N GLY A 384 8.90 -2.73 7.39
CA GLY A 384 8.47 -3.61 6.31
C GLY A 384 8.14 -5.05 6.75
N PRO A 385 7.39 -5.79 5.93
CA PRO A 385 6.66 -7.01 6.30
C PRO A 385 7.52 -8.22 6.71
N ASP A 386 8.84 -8.18 6.51
CA ASP A 386 9.77 -9.22 6.99
C ASP A 386 10.21 -9.02 8.44
N THR A 387 9.93 -7.84 9.03
CA THR A 387 10.10 -7.62 10.46
C THR A 387 8.90 -8.20 11.21
N LYS A 388 8.95 -9.53 11.44
CA LYS A 388 7.98 -10.24 12.29
C LYS A 388 8.08 -9.79 13.75
N LEU A 389 7.62 -8.58 14.04
CA LEU A 389 7.25 -8.14 15.38
C LEU A 389 5.80 -8.57 15.64
N GLY A 390 5.64 -9.83 16.06
CA GLY A 390 4.39 -10.35 16.61
C GLY A 390 3.34 -10.71 15.56
N GLY A 391 2.94 -11.98 15.51
CA GLY A 391 1.93 -12.48 14.58
C GLY A 391 0.57 -11.81 14.77
N GLN A 392 0.21 -10.92 13.84
CA GLN A 392 -1.16 -10.57 13.45
C GLN A 392 -1.09 -9.70 12.18
N ALA A 393 -1.08 -10.36 11.01
CA ALA A 393 -0.91 -9.73 9.70
C ALA A 393 -2.03 -8.71 9.33
N SER A 394 -3.14 -8.68 10.07
CA SER A 394 -4.24 -7.71 9.85
C SER A 394 -4.06 -6.40 10.61
N ALA A 395 -3.30 -6.36 11.71
CA ALA A 395 -3.14 -5.17 12.55
C ALA A 395 -1.97 -4.25 12.12
N ILE A 396 -0.99 -4.82 11.41
CA ILE A 396 0.24 -4.12 10.99
C ILE A 396 -0.06 -3.03 9.95
N GLY A 397 -1.04 -3.25 9.06
CA GLY A 397 -1.40 -2.25 8.04
C GLY A 397 -1.95 -0.95 8.64
N PHE A 398 -2.88 -1.06 9.60
CA PHE A 398 -3.50 0.12 10.21
C PHE A 398 -2.52 0.93 11.05
N SER A 399 -1.67 0.27 11.83
CA SER A 399 -0.65 0.96 12.65
C SER A 399 0.38 1.66 11.76
N LEU A 400 0.89 0.99 10.72
CA LEU A 400 1.86 1.56 9.79
C LEU A 400 1.33 2.82 9.10
N PHE A 401 0.10 2.77 8.58
CA PHE A 401 -0.50 3.92 7.88
C PHE A 401 -0.82 5.07 8.84
N THR A 402 -1.23 4.77 10.07
CA THR A 402 -1.45 5.78 11.11
C THR A 402 -0.14 6.49 11.49
N PHE A 403 0.95 5.73 11.66
CA PHE A 403 2.26 6.31 11.90
C PHE A 403 2.74 7.13 10.69
N ALA A 404 2.60 6.61 9.46
CA ALA A 404 2.98 7.37 8.26
C ALA A 404 2.26 8.73 8.19
N PHE A 405 0.96 8.75 8.51
CA PHE A 405 0.19 9.98 8.65
C PHE A 405 0.73 10.90 9.75
N LEU A 406 1.00 10.37 10.95
CA LEU A 406 1.50 11.15 12.07
C LEU A 406 2.87 11.77 11.80
N PHE A 407 3.78 11.01 11.19
CA PHE A 407 5.11 11.51 10.79
C PHE A 407 5.02 12.57 9.69
N GLY A 408 4.09 12.41 8.75
CA GLY A 408 3.79 13.44 7.75
C GLY A 408 3.22 14.72 8.36
N PHE A 409 2.33 14.60 9.36
CA PHE A 409 1.78 15.74 10.10
C PHE A 409 2.86 16.47 10.92
N SER A 410 3.75 15.71 11.55
CA SER A 410 4.80 16.19 12.45
C SER A 410 6.20 16.14 11.82
N LEU A 411 6.33 16.52 10.55
CA LEU A 411 7.60 16.47 9.81
C LEU A 411 8.76 17.20 10.51
N ASP A 412 8.49 18.35 11.14
CA ASP A 412 9.53 19.14 11.80
C ASP A 412 10.12 18.38 13.02
N ILE A 413 9.27 17.67 13.77
CA ILE A 413 9.69 16.80 14.88
C ILE A 413 10.44 15.58 14.33
N PHE A 414 9.98 15.01 13.23
CA PHE A 414 10.64 13.86 12.60
C PHE A 414 12.09 14.17 12.20
N PHE A 415 12.33 15.28 11.51
CA PHE A 415 13.70 15.68 11.15
C PHE A 415 14.55 15.99 12.38
N THR A 416 13.97 16.61 13.40
CA THR A 416 14.67 16.84 14.67
C THR A 416 15.12 15.51 15.31
N LEU A 417 14.27 14.48 15.28
CA LEU A 417 14.62 13.15 15.78
C LEU A 417 15.71 12.49 14.94
N LEU A 418 15.66 12.63 13.61
CA LEU A 418 16.71 12.12 12.71
C LEU A 418 18.05 12.81 12.96
N ASP A 419 18.06 14.14 13.09
CA ASP A 419 19.28 14.90 13.37
C ASP A 419 19.88 14.50 14.73
N GLN A 420 19.03 14.30 15.74
CA GLN A 420 19.45 13.82 17.05
C GLN A 420 20.03 12.41 16.97
N PHE A 421 19.40 11.51 16.21
CA PHE A 421 19.89 10.14 15.99
C PHE A 421 21.25 10.12 15.26
N VAL A 422 21.42 10.94 14.23
CA VAL A 422 22.68 11.08 13.49
C VAL A 422 23.76 11.61 14.43
N SER A 423 23.47 12.63 15.23
CA SER A 423 24.41 13.18 16.22
C SER A 423 24.84 12.14 17.24
N MET A 424 23.89 11.34 17.77
CA MET A 424 24.19 10.23 18.69
C MET A 424 25.05 9.14 18.04
N SER A 425 24.78 8.80 16.78
CA SER A 425 25.55 7.79 16.04
C SER A 425 26.98 8.25 15.77
N VAL A 426 27.17 9.51 15.36
CA VAL A 426 28.51 10.10 15.19
C VAL A 426 29.28 10.15 16.51
N ALA A 427 28.60 10.51 17.62
CA ALA A 427 29.21 10.49 18.95
C ALA A 427 29.60 9.07 19.40
N GLY A 428 28.79 8.07 19.08
CA GLY A 428 29.08 6.66 19.33
C GLY A 428 30.30 6.16 18.56
N ILE A 429 30.39 6.47 17.26
CA ILE A 429 31.53 6.06 16.41
C ILE A 429 32.84 6.72 16.87
N LYS A 430 32.81 7.99 17.29
CA LYS A 430 33.99 8.67 17.86
C LYS A 430 34.50 7.98 19.14
N LYS A 431 33.60 7.44 19.97
CA LYS A 431 33.96 6.72 21.21
C LYS A 431 34.59 5.35 20.95
N PHE A 432 34.21 4.67 19.86
CA PHE A 432 34.85 3.41 19.45
C PHE A 432 36.18 3.64 18.71
N GLY A 433 36.29 4.70 17.90
CA GLY A 433 37.53 5.07 17.22
C GLY A 433 38.66 5.54 18.16
N SER A 434 38.32 6.06 19.34
CA SER A 434 39.32 6.47 20.34
C SER A 434 39.83 5.32 21.22
N SER A 435 39.19 4.14 21.20
CA SER A 435 39.53 3.03 22.09
C SER A 435 40.56 2.03 21.51
N THR A 436 41.06 2.29 20.29
CA THR A 436 42.07 1.47 19.60
C THR A 436 43.45 2.17 19.52
N ALA A 437 43.63 3.30 20.21
CA ALA A 437 44.89 4.03 20.28
C ALA A 437 45.44 4.12 21.73
N ALA A 438 45.51 2.98 22.41
CA ALA A 438 46.23 2.83 23.68
C ALA A 438 47.14 1.60 23.62
#